data_AF-A0A963TV53-F1
#
_entry.id   AF-A0A963TV53-F1
#
_cell.length_a   1.000
_cell.length_b   1.000
_cell.length_c   1.000
_cell.angle_alpha   90.00
_cell.angle_beta   90.00
_cell.angle_gamma   90.00
#
_symmetry.space_group_name_H-M   'P 1'
#
loop_
_entity.id
_entity.type
_entity.pdbx_description
1 polymer ?
#
loop_
_entity_poly.entity_id
_entity_poly.type
_entity_poly.pdbx_seq_one_letter_code
_entity_poly.pdbx_strand_id
1 'polypeptide(L)'
;MIPAPALWLGLAGLIPFYAPVIWRLFADGPDAGRAEIAFTLYAAVILSFLGGTRWGREVVHAMAVPRARELTLAILPSLGAWLAVAAHLGGYKQIAWAGLILAFALVFFWDWRGAKDGTWPEWYGRLRLLLSFGAVFSAAAMIVLNV
;
A
#
# COMPACT_ATOMS: atom_id res chain seq x y z
N MET A 1 1.99 -15.06 -17.51
CA MET A 1 1.01 -15.45 -16.48
C MET A 1 1.55 -15.07 -15.11
N ILE A 2 0.70 -14.77 -14.13
CA ILE A 2 1.16 -14.48 -12.75
C ILE A 2 1.52 -15.81 -12.07
N PRO A 3 2.70 -15.96 -11.46
CA PRO A 3 3.04 -17.15 -10.69
C PRO A 3 2.00 -17.40 -9.59
N ALA A 4 1.46 -18.62 -9.52
CA ALA A 4 0.39 -18.96 -8.58
C ALA A 4 0.73 -18.61 -7.11
N PRO A 5 1.95 -18.85 -6.59
CA PRO A 5 2.27 -18.46 -5.21
C PRO A 5 2.17 -16.94 -4.99
N ALA A 6 2.66 -16.14 -5.93
CA ALA A 6 2.61 -14.68 -5.85
C ALA A 6 1.17 -14.16 -5.92
N LEU A 7 0.33 -14.80 -6.76
CA LEU A 7 -1.08 -14.46 -6.87
C LEU A 7 -1.83 -14.74 -5.56
N TRP A 8 -1.71 -15.96 -5.02
CA TRP A 8 -2.45 -16.36 -3.83
C TRP A 8 -2.03 -15.59 -2.59
N LEU A 9 -0.72 -15.42 -2.37
CA LEU A 9 -0.21 -14.63 -1.25
C LEU A 9 -0.58 -13.15 -1.40
N GLY A 10 -0.51 -12.61 -2.62
CA GLY A 10 -0.95 -11.25 -2.90
C GLY A 10 -2.42 -11.02 -2.58
N LEU A 11 -3.30 -11.92 -3.04
CA LEU A 11 -4.74 -11.85 -2.77
C LEU A 11 -5.06 -12.04 -1.29
N ALA A 12 -4.38 -12.96 -0.61
CA ALA A 12 -4.51 -13.12 0.85
C ALA A 12 -4.11 -11.84 1.60
N GLY A 13 -3.13 -11.09 1.07
CA GLY A 13 -2.78 -9.76 1.57
C GLY A 13 -3.89 -8.71 1.44
N LEU A 14 -4.98 -8.96 0.71
CA LEU A 14 -6.14 -8.06 0.72
C LEU A 14 -7.07 -8.30 1.91
N ILE A 15 -6.96 -9.45 2.59
CA ILE A 15 -7.81 -9.77 3.75
C ILE A 15 -7.72 -8.67 4.82
N PRO A 16 -6.54 -8.20 5.26
CA PRO A 16 -6.48 -7.19 6.30
C PRO A 16 -6.76 -5.75 5.80
N PHE A 17 -7.02 -5.55 4.50
CA PHE A 17 -7.65 -4.33 3.99
C PHE A 17 -9.18 -4.38 4.12
N TYR A 18 -9.80 -5.50 3.74
CA TYR A 18 -11.26 -5.60 3.71
C TYR A 18 -11.86 -6.03 5.06
N ALA A 19 -11.14 -6.79 5.89
CA ALA A 19 -11.63 -7.20 7.20
C ALA A 19 -11.97 -6.00 8.11
N PRO A 20 -11.12 -4.95 8.21
CA PRO A 20 -11.49 -3.76 8.96
C PRO A 20 -12.65 -2.96 8.32
N VAL A 21 -12.76 -2.94 6.97
CA VAL A 21 -13.89 -2.30 6.29
C VAL A 21 -15.20 -2.99 6.66
N ILE A 22 -15.22 -4.32 6.63
CA ILE A 22 -16.39 -5.12 7.02
C ILE A 22 -16.69 -4.92 8.49
N TRP A 23 -15.68 -4.95 9.37
CA TRP A 23 -15.86 -4.68 10.79
C TRP A 23 -16.48 -3.30 11.02
N ARG A 24 -16.01 -2.27 10.31
CA ARG A 24 -16.53 -0.91 10.42
C ARG A 24 -18.02 -0.78 10.05
N LEU A 25 -18.56 -1.64 9.18
CA LEU A 25 -20.00 -1.65 8.83
C LEU A 25 -20.91 -1.97 10.02
N PHE A 26 -20.41 -2.69 11.01
CA PHE A 26 -21.20 -3.18 12.15
C PHE A 26 -20.73 -2.60 13.48
N ALA A 27 -19.71 -1.74 13.47
CA ALA A 27 -19.10 -1.17 14.66
C ALA A 27 -19.43 0.32 14.81
N ASP A 28 -19.65 0.73 16.05
CA ASP A 28 -19.95 2.12 16.44
C ASP A 28 -18.99 2.60 17.54
N GLY A 29 -18.95 3.92 17.74
CA GLY A 29 -18.21 4.56 18.82
C GLY A 29 -16.73 4.16 18.86
N PRO A 30 -16.18 3.75 20.03
CA PRO A 30 -14.78 3.35 20.15
C PRO A 30 -14.39 2.15 19.27
N ASP A 31 -15.34 1.25 18.98
CA ASP A 31 -15.05 0.04 18.20
C ASP A 31 -14.89 0.36 16.70
N ALA A 32 -15.71 1.29 16.19
CA ALA A 32 -15.52 1.87 14.85
C ALA A 32 -14.10 2.45 14.69
N GLY A 33 -13.63 3.19 15.69
CA GLY A 33 -12.28 3.76 15.70
C GLY A 33 -11.17 2.70 15.65
N ARG A 34 -11.38 1.52 16.25
CA ARG A 34 -10.42 0.40 16.21
C ARG A 34 -10.33 -0.22 14.82
N ALA A 35 -11.45 -0.41 14.15
CA ALA A 35 -11.48 -0.89 12.76
C ALA A 35 -10.76 0.10 11.82
N GLU A 36 -11.03 1.40 12.00
CA GLU A 36 -10.44 2.48 11.21
C GLU A 36 -8.91 2.59 11.37
N ILE A 37 -8.39 2.50 12.59
CA ILE A 37 -6.93 2.52 12.82
C ILE A 37 -6.29 1.21 12.34
N ALA A 38 -6.94 0.05 12.52
CA ALA A 38 -6.42 -1.23 12.04
C ALA A 38 -6.22 -1.22 10.51
N PHE A 39 -7.18 -0.66 9.77
CA PHE A 39 -7.05 -0.42 8.33
C PHE A 39 -5.83 0.45 7.99
N THR A 40 -5.72 1.59 8.67
CA THR A 40 -4.69 2.59 8.39
C THR A 40 -3.29 2.04 8.66
N LEU A 41 -3.13 1.28 9.76
CA LEU A 41 -1.89 0.61 10.10
C LEU A 41 -1.52 -0.45 9.05
N TYR A 42 -2.48 -1.27 8.61
CA TYR A 42 -2.17 -2.29 7.61
C TYR A 42 -1.80 -1.69 6.25
N ALA A 43 -2.50 -0.64 5.81
CA ALA A 43 -2.14 0.11 4.62
C ALA A 43 -0.69 0.64 4.71
N ALA A 44 -0.28 1.11 5.88
CA ALA A 44 1.07 1.57 6.12
C ALA A 44 2.13 0.45 6.12
N VAL A 45 1.79 -0.71 6.67
CA VAL A 45 2.64 -1.92 6.57
C VAL A 45 2.87 -2.28 5.11
N ILE A 46 1.82 -2.28 4.29
CA ILE A 46 1.95 -2.61 2.87
C ILE A 46 2.78 -1.56 2.13
N LEU A 47 2.51 -0.26 2.27
CA LEU A 47 3.33 0.79 1.63
C LEU A 47 4.81 0.67 2.02
N SER A 48 5.09 0.35 3.29
CA SER A 48 6.45 0.11 3.77
C SER A 48 7.09 -1.13 3.14
N PHE A 49 6.33 -2.22 2.98
CA PHE A 49 6.78 -3.41 2.25
C PHE A 49 7.07 -3.11 0.78
N LEU A 50 6.28 -2.24 0.13
CA LEU A 50 6.49 -1.86 -1.28
C LEU A 50 7.79 -1.06 -1.45
N GLY A 51 8.04 -0.11 -0.54
CA GLY A 51 9.31 0.61 -0.46
C GLY A 51 10.48 -0.34 -0.23
N GLY A 52 10.37 -1.22 0.78
CA GLY A 52 11.38 -2.23 1.09
C GLY A 52 11.69 -3.17 -0.08
N THR A 53 10.69 -3.55 -0.88
CA THR A 53 10.87 -4.39 -2.07
C THR A 53 11.78 -3.71 -3.11
N ARG A 54 11.63 -2.40 -3.30
CA ARG A 54 12.50 -1.62 -4.21
C ARG A 54 13.90 -1.44 -3.65
N TRP A 55 14.00 -1.20 -2.34
CA TRP A 55 15.29 -1.12 -1.65
C TRP A 55 16.06 -2.44 -1.78
N GLY A 56 15.41 -3.58 -1.51
CA GLY A 56 15.99 -4.91 -1.66
C GLY A 56 16.38 -5.24 -3.10
N ARG A 57 15.59 -4.82 -4.09
CA ARG A 57 15.97 -4.93 -5.50
C ARG A 57 17.25 -4.16 -5.81
N GLU A 58 17.35 -2.91 -5.36
CA GLU A 58 18.53 -2.09 -5.63
C GLU A 58 19.79 -2.71 -5.01
N VAL A 59 19.69 -3.30 -3.82
CA VAL A 59 20.78 -4.06 -3.20
C VAL A 59 21.24 -5.23 -4.08
N VAL A 60 20.31 -5.99 -4.67
CA VAL A 60 20.65 -7.12 -5.55
C VAL A 60 21.21 -6.64 -6.90
N HIS A 61 20.69 -5.54 -7.44
CA HIS A 61 21.09 -5.05 -8.76
C HIS A 61 22.42 -4.28 -8.73
N ALA A 62 22.65 -3.49 -7.69
CA ALA A 62 23.81 -2.61 -7.57
C ALA A 62 24.84 -3.20 -6.61
N MET A 63 25.35 -4.39 -6.97
CA MET A 63 26.26 -5.25 -6.20
C MET A 63 27.45 -4.53 -5.53
N ALA A 64 27.89 -3.38 -6.06
CA ALA A 64 28.98 -2.58 -5.49
C ALA A 64 28.50 -1.24 -4.88
N VAL A 65 27.78 -0.41 -5.64
CA VAL A 65 27.32 0.92 -5.20
C VAL A 65 25.88 1.17 -5.63
N PRO A 66 24.91 1.12 -4.69
CA PRO A 66 23.52 1.47 -4.92
C PRO A 66 23.32 2.89 -5.43
N ARG A 67 22.33 3.08 -6.31
CA ARG A 67 21.91 4.40 -6.76
C ARG A 67 21.14 5.09 -5.63
N ALA A 68 21.74 6.13 -5.05
CA ALA A 68 21.15 6.90 -3.96
C ALA A 68 19.70 7.34 -4.26
N ARG A 69 19.44 7.80 -5.50
CA ARG A 69 18.11 8.18 -5.96
C ARG A 69 17.06 7.08 -5.77
N GLU A 70 17.36 5.84 -6.14
CA GLU A 70 16.41 4.72 -6.04
C GLU A 70 16.12 4.38 -4.57
N LEU A 71 17.17 4.38 -3.74
CA LEU A 71 17.03 4.17 -2.30
C LEU A 71 16.19 5.28 -1.64
N THR A 72 16.44 6.55 -1.99
CA THR A 72 15.68 7.69 -1.47
C THR A 72 14.22 7.61 -1.87
N LEU A 73 13.92 7.36 -3.15
CA LEU A 73 12.55 7.25 -3.63
C LEU A 73 11.83 6.05 -3.01
N ALA A 74 12.53 4.95 -2.74
CA ALA A 74 11.97 3.76 -2.09
C ALA A 74 11.57 3.99 -0.62
N ILE A 75 12.10 5.02 0.05
CA ILE A 75 11.72 5.38 1.43
C ILE A 75 10.44 6.21 1.48
N LEU A 76 10.13 6.97 0.42
CA LEU A 76 8.98 7.88 0.39
C LEU A 76 7.63 7.20 0.68
N PRO A 77 7.32 5.98 0.19
CA PRO A 77 6.09 5.28 0.54
C PRO A 77 5.95 5.04 2.05
N SER A 78 7.02 4.62 2.73
CA SER A 78 7.03 4.37 4.17
C SER A 78 6.80 5.67 4.96
N LEU A 79 7.48 6.75 4.57
CA LEU A 79 7.31 8.06 5.22
C LEU A 79 5.91 8.63 4.98
N GLY A 80 5.40 8.53 3.75
CA GLY A 80 4.03 8.95 3.41
C GLY A 80 2.99 8.18 4.21
N ALA A 81 3.20 6.88 4.40
CA ALA A 81 2.31 6.06 5.20
C ALA A 81 2.40 6.37 6.71
N TRP A 82 3.60 6.63 7.22
CA TRP A 82 3.79 7.10 8.59
C TRP A 82 3.05 8.42 8.84
N LEU A 83 3.13 9.37 7.91
CA LEU A 83 2.36 10.62 7.97
C LEU A 83 0.85 10.37 7.92
N ALA A 84 0.38 9.43 7.11
CA ALA A 84 -1.03 9.06 7.08
C ALA A 84 -1.51 8.48 8.44
N VAL A 85 -0.70 7.63 9.07
CA VAL A 85 -0.99 7.13 10.43
C VAL A 85 -1.01 8.28 11.45
N ALA A 86 -0.02 9.18 11.40
CA ALA A 86 0.02 10.34 12.29
C ALA A 86 -1.20 11.26 12.11
N ALA A 87 -1.58 11.53 10.85
CA ALA A 87 -2.77 12.31 10.52
C ALA A 87 -4.05 11.65 11.04
N HIS A 88 -4.17 10.32 10.90
CA HIS A 88 -5.30 9.56 11.44
C HIS A 88 -5.39 9.71 12.96
N LEU A 89 -4.28 9.52 13.68
CA LEU A 89 -4.24 9.66 15.14
C LEU A 89 -4.52 11.11 15.60
N GLY A 90 -4.19 12.09 14.76
CA GLY A 90 -4.54 13.51 14.96
C GLY A 90 -6.00 13.87 14.63
N GLY A 91 -6.84 12.91 14.24
CA GLY A 91 -8.25 13.13 13.90
C GLY A 91 -8.52 13.43 12.43
N TYR A 92 -7.50 13.53 11.58
CA TYR A 92 -7.61 13.85 10.16
C TYR A 92 -7.77 12.59 9.28
N LYS A 93 -8.74 11.74 9.62
CA LYS A 93 -8.89 10.39 9.01
C LYS A 93 -9.12 10.42 7.50
N GLN A 94 -9.98 11.32 7.01
CA GLN A 94 -10.25 11.45 5.57
C GLN A 94 -8.99 11.87 4.79
N ILE A 95 -8.22 12.82 5.33
CA ILE A 95 -6.94 13.25 4.74
C ILE A 95 -5.94 12.09 4.74
N ALA A 96 -5.86 11.33 5.83
CA ALA A 96 -5.00 10.15 5.91
C ALA A 96 -5.32 9.14 4.82
N TRP A 97 -6.60 8.76 4.66
CA TRP A 97 -7.00 7.76 3.66
C TRP A 97 -6.91 8.27 2.21
N ALA A 98 -7.20 9.55 1.96
CA ALA A 98 -6.93 10.17 0.66
C ALA A 98 -5.41 10.16 0.33
N GLY A 99 -4.57 10.43 1.33
CA GLY A 99 -3.12 10.32 1.22
C GLY A 99 -2.65 8.89 0.92
N LEU A 100 -3.24 7.88 1.55
CA LEU A 100 -2.95 6.48 1.26
C LEU A 100 -3.36 6.09 -0.17
N ILE A 101 -4.54 6.53 -0.64
CA ILE A 101 -4.98 6.32 -2.04
C ILE A 101 -3.95 6.89 -3.01
N LEU A 102 -3.52 8.13 -2.79
CA LEU A 102 -2.52 8.78 -3.61
C LEU A 102 -1.19 8.02 -3.57
N ALA A 103 -0.72 7.62 -2.39
CA ALA A 103 0.52 6.87 -2.23
C ALA A 103 0.47 5.52 -2.98
N PHE A 104 -0.62 4.76 -2.86
CA PHE A 104 -0.80 3.50 -3.61
C PHE A 104 -0.84 3.74 -5.11
N ALA A 105 -1.51 4.79 -5.58
CA ALA A 105 -1.57 5.13 -7.01
C ALA A 105 -0.17 5.48 -7.56
N LEU A 106 0.60 6.28 -6.83
CA LEU A 106 1.97 6.66 -7.21
C LEU A 106 2.91 5.46 -7.23
N VAL A 107 2.86 4.60 -6.21
CA VAL A 107 3.67 3.37 -6.17
C VAL A 107 3.27 2.40 -7.27
N PHE A 108 1.96 2.20 -7.50
CA PHE A 108 1.47 1.40 -8.62
C PHE A 108 2.00 1.92 -9.95
N PHE A 109 1.92 3.22 -10.18
CA PHE A 109 2.39 3.83 -11.42
C PHE A 109 3.89 3.64 -11.61
N TRP A 110 4.67 3.75 -10.53
CA TRP A 110 6.10 3.50 -10.58
C TRP A 110 6.43 2.03 -10.86
N ASP A 111 5.67 1.09 -10.29
CA ASP A 111 5.83 -0.34 -10.54
C ASP A 111 5.37 -0.74 -11.95
N TRP A 112 4.32 -0.11 -12.47
CA TRP A 112 3.83 -0.31 -13.83
C TRP A 112 4.83 0.18 -14.88
N ARG A 113 5.40 1.38 -14.69
CA ARG A 113 6.51 1.86 -15.53
C ARG A 113 7.71 0.91 -15.45
N GLY A 114 8.06 0.46 -14.25
CA GLY A 114 9.10 -0.54 -14.05
C GLY A 114 8.82 -1.85 -14.78
N ALA A 115 7.56 -2.27 -14.90
CA ALA A 115 7.22 -3.46 -15.69
C ALA A 115 7.35 -3.23 -17.21
N LYS A 116 7.20 -1.97 -17.67
CA LYS A 116 7.32 -1.59 -19.09
C LYS A 116 8.76 -1.38 -19.54
N ASP A 117 9.63 -0.89 -18.66
CA ASP A 117 11.04 -0.63 -18.95
C ASP A 117 11.96 -1.83 -18.65
N GLY A 118 11.39 -2.97 -18.25
CA GLY A 118 12.13 -4.20 -17.95
C GLY A 118 12.76 -4.24 -16.56
N THR A 119 12.51 -3.23 -15.71
CA THR A 119 12.85 -3.29 -14.29
C THR A 119 12.16 -4.50 -13.67
N TRP A 120 10.84 -4.56 -13.71
CA TRP A 120 10.07 -5.69 -13.18
C TRP A 120 9.64 -6.65 -14.28
N PRO A 121 9.48 -7.95 -13.99
CA PRO A 121 8.83 -8.85 -14.93
C PRO A 121 7.36 -8.43 -15.12
N GLU A 122 6.81 -8.61 -16.33
CA GLU A 122 5.45 -8.16 -16.64
C GLU A 122 4.39 -8.67 -15.66
N TRP A 123 4.55 -9.90 -15.16
CA TRP A 123 3.60 -10.50 -14.23
C TRP A 123 3.52 -9.72 -12.92
N TYR A 124 4.60 -9.08 -12.48
CA TYR A 124 4.62 -8.26 -11.28
C TYR A 124 3.76 -7.02 -11.49
N GLY A 125 3.86 -6.36 -12.64
CA GLY A 125 2.99 -5.22 -12.98
C GLY A 125 1.50 -5.59 -12.99
N ARG A 126 1.15 -6.77 -13.54
CA ARG A 126 -0.24 -7.27 -13.53
C ARG A 126 -0.73 -7.59 -12.12
N LEU A 127 0.11 -8.20 -11.29
CA LEU A 127 -0.19 -8.44 -9.88
C LEU A 127 -0.41 -7.12 -9.15
N ARG A 128 0.45 -6.13 -9.36
CA ARG A 128 0.34 -4.81 -8.74
C ARG A 128 -0.94 -4.08 -9.11
N LEU A 129 -1.37 -4.16 -10.37
CA LEU A 129 -2.65 -3.60 -10.79
C LEU A 129 -3.80 -4.12 -9.92
N LEU A 130 -3.88 -5.45 -9.75
CA LEU A 130 -4.93 -6.09 -8.97
C LEU A 130 -4.88 -5.68 -7.49
N LEU A 131 -3.70 -5.75 -6.87
CA LEU A 131 -3.55 -5.50 -5.43
C LEU A 131 -3.68 -4.01 -5.08
N SER A 132 -3.08 -3.12 -5.87
CA SER A 132 -3.20 -1.68 -5.66
C SER A 132 -4.61 -1.19 -5.89
N PHE A 133 -5.33 -1.75 -6.87
CA PHE A 133 -6.74 -1.45 -7.06
C PHE A 133 -7.59 -1.90 -5.86
N GLY A 134 -7.36 -3.13 -5.35
CA GLY A 134 -8.05 -3.61 -4.14
C GLY A 134 -7.78 -2.73 -2.92
N ALA A 135 -6.53 -2.34 -2.69
CA ALA A 135 -6.15 -1.43 -1.60
C ALA A 135 -6.83 -0.05 -1.75
N VAL A 136 -6.78 0.57 -2.92
CA VAL A 136 -7.41 1.88 -3.19
C VAL A 136 -8.93 1.79 -3.00
N PHE A 137 -9.56 0.73 -3.50
CA PHE A 137 -11.00 0.52 -3.36
C PHE A 137 -11.39 0.40 -1.88
N SER A 138 -10.64 -0.37 -1.09
CA SER A 138 -10.89 -0.50 0.35
C SER A 138 -10.71 0.83 1.11
N ALA A 139 -9.74 1.67 0.71
CA ALA A 139 -9.55 3.00 1.28
C ALA A 139 -10.70 3.95 0.93
N ALA A 140 -11.18 3.90 -0.32
CA ALA A 140 -12.34 4.67 -0.75
C ALA A 140 -13.60 4.24 0.03
N ALA A 141 -13.79 2.94 0.27
CA ALA A 141 -14.87 2.45 1.11
C ALA A 141 -14.78 3.00 2.55
N MET A 142 -13.58 3.02 3.15
CA MET A 142 -13.40 3.63 4.48
C MET A 142 -13.80 5.11 4.52
N ILE A 143 -13.42 5.88 3.49
CA ILE A 143 -13.83 7.29 3.38
C ILE A 143 -15.36 7.39 3.39
N VAL A 144 -16.05 6.60 2.56
CA VAL A 144 -17.52 6.62 2.46
C VAL A 144 -18.20 6.22 3.77
N LEU A 145 -17.66 5.25 4.52
CA LEU A 145 -18.21 4.79 5.80
C LEU A 145 -17.99 5.76 6.97
N ASN A 146 -17.15 6.78 6.78
CA ASN A 146 -16.80 7.77 7.79
C ASN A 146 -17.32 9.18 7.46
N VAL A 147 -18.15 9.32 6.42
CA VAL A 147 -18.96 10.52 6.17
C VAL A 147 -20.21 10.48 7.04
#